data_AF-A0A965AYZ6-F1
#
_entry.id   AF-A0A965AYZ6-F1
#
_cell.length_a   1.000
_cell.length_b   1.000
_cell.length_c   1.000
_cell.angle_alpha   90.00
_cell.angle_beta   90.00
_cell.angle_gamma   90.00
#
_symmetry.space_group_name_H-M   'P 1'
#
loop_
_entity.id
_entity.type
_entity.pdbx_description
1 polymer ?
#
loop_
_entity_poly.entity_id
_entity_poly.type
_entity_poly.pdbx_seq_one_letter_code
_entity_poly.pdbx_strand_id
1 'polypeptide(L)'
;MQGSSLMNKISRKPASIVAQTIGRHHQYPDGFFLFLGTLFAPIQDRDAVGQGFTHKVGDRVVISEPTLGRLENTVRLSTECPEWTFGTSALMKNLAQRGLLS
;
A
#
# COMPACT_ATOMS: atom_id res chain seq x y z
N MET A 1 -13.58 4.89 -9.92
CA MET A 1 -12.53 5.91 -9.79
C MET A 1 -11.23 5.30 -10.29
N GLN A 2 -10.47 6.06 -11.07
CA GLN A 2 -9.13 5.69 -11.53
C GLN A 2 -8.19 6.82 -11.16
N GLY A 3 -7.03 6.48 -10.62
CA GLY A 3 -5.99 7.43 -10.26
C GLY A 3 -4.63 6.84 -10.60
N SER A 4 -3.67 7.71 -10.90
CA SER A 4 -2.27 7.34 -11.07
C SER A 4 -1.40 8.21 -10.17
N SER A 5 -0.33 7.61 -9.67
CA SER A 5 0.63 8.27 -8.79
C SER A 5 2.02 7.93 -9.28
N LEU A 6 2.86 8.94 -9.45
CA LEU A 6 4.24 8.75 -9.85
C LEU A 6 5.12 8.95 -8.62
N MET A 7 5.87 7.92 -8.22
CA MET A 7 6.73 7.98 -7.03
C MET A 7 7.76 9.11 -7.11
N ASN A 8 8.13 9.57 -8.31
CA ASN A 8 9.02 10.73 -8.50
C ASN A 8 8.39 12.09 -8.10
N LYS A 9 7.10 12.13 -7.76
CA LYS A 9 6.39 13.33 -7.28
C LYS A 9 6.32 13.44 -5.77
N ILE A 10 6.86 12.47 -5.03
CA ILE A 10 6.92 12.55 -3.57
C ILE A 10 7.79 13.73 -3.12
N SER A 11 7.35 14.45 -2.09
CA SER A 11 8.04 15.64 -1.58
C SER A 11 9.38 15.34 -0.88
N ARG A 12 9.56 14.09 -0.43
CA ARG A 12 10.78 13.61 0.25
C ARG A 12 11.22 12.29 -0.35
N LYS A 13 12.52 12.17 -0.64
CA LYS A 13 13.10 10.93 -1.16
C LYS A 13 12.84 9.77 -0.17
N PRO A 14 12.45 8.57 -0.63
CA PRO A 14 12.21 7.42 0.27
C PRO A 14 13.37 7.12 1.21
N ALA A 15 14.61 7.18 0.72
CA ALA A 15 15.82 6.97 1.54
C ALA A 15 15.94 8.00 2.68
N SER A 16 15.53 9.25 2.46
CA SER A 16 15.52 10.27 3.52
C SER A 16 14.45 10.00 4.57
N ILE A 17 13.29 9.45 4.17
CA ILE A 17 12.23 9.09 5.12
C ILE A 17 12.70 7.89 5.96
N VAL A 18 13.31 6.87 5.34
CA VAL A 18 13.91 5.73 6.04
C VAL A 18 14.93 6.19 7.09
N ALA A 19 15.85 7.09 6.71
CA ALA A 19 16.87 7.63 7.60
C ALA A 19 16.30 8.47 8.77
N GLN A 20 15.06 8.97 8.65
CA GLN A 20 14.36 9.64 9.75
C GLN A 20 13.63 8.63 10.65
N THR A 21 13.18 7.51 10.09
CA THR A 21 12.52 6.43 10.84
C THR A 21 13.51 5.62 11.68
N ILE A 22 14.71 5.34 11.16
CA ILE A 22 15.75 4.57 11.87
C ILE A 22 16.78 5.49 12.50
N GLY A 23 17.17 5.24 13.75
CA GLY A 23 18.18 6.04 14.42
C GLY A 23 18.50 5.57 15.83
N ARG A 24 19.20 6.39 16.61
CA ARG A 24 19.57 6.06 18.00
C ARG A 24 18.39 5.85 18.94
N HIS A 25 17.20 6.37 18.59
CA HIS A 25 15.99 6.24 19.40
C HIS A 25 15.04 5.13 18.91
N HIS A 26 15.21 4.67 17.67
CA HIS A 26 14.36 3.64 17.06
C HIS A 26 15.23 2.64 16.27
N GLN A 27 15.35 1.42 16.80
CA GLN A 27 16.06 0.32 16.16
C GLN A 27 15.08 -0.76 15.72
N TYR A 28 15.22 -1.22 14.48
CA TYR A 28 14.40 -2.27 13.87
C TYR A 28 15.31 -3.34 13.26
N PRO A 29 15.92 -4.21 14.08
CA PRO A 29 16.93 -5.18 13.62
C PRO A 29 16.38 -6.15 12.57
N ASP A 30 15.09 -6.48 12.64
CA ASP A 30 14.39 -7.35 11.67
C ASP A 30 13.71 -6.56 10.54
N GLY A 31 13.88 -5.23 10.51
CA GLY A 31 13.25 -4.33 9.55
C GLY A 31 11.86 -3.85 9.94
N PHE A 32 11.22 -3.11 9.03
CA PHE A 32 9.90 -2.51 9.21
C PHE A 32 9.25 -2.30 7.84
N PHE A 33 7.92 -2.16 7.83
CA PHE A 33 7.18 -1.73 6.65
C PHE A 33 6.83 -0.25 6.78
N LEU A 34 7.16 0.54 5.75
CA LEU A 34 6.96 1.99 5.76
C LEU A 34 6.03 2.41 4.62
N PHE A 35 4.86 2.91 4.97
CA PHE A 35 3.97 3.55 4.02
C PHE A 35 4.45 4.98 3.75
N LEU A 36 4.77 5.27 2.49
CA LEU A 36 5.32 6.58 2.07
C LEU A 36 4.25 7.68 1.91
N GLY A 37 3.01 7.39 2.28
CA GLY A 37 1.85 8.24 2.08
C GLY A 37 1.20 8.07 0.70
N THR A 38 0.03 8.69 0.53
CA THR A 38 -0.67 8.77 -0.76
C THR A 38 -0.45 10.15 -1.38
N LEU A 39 -0.18 10.19 -2.68
CA LEU A 39 -0.06 11.45 -3.43
C LEU A 39 -1.43 12.04 -3.82
N PHE A 40 -2.51 11.32 -3.54
CA PHE A 40 -3.86 11.69 -3.89
C PHE A 40 -4.80 11.38 -2.72
N ALA A 41 -5.61 12.38 -2.34
CA ALA A 41 -6.77 12.17 -1.48
C ALA A 41 -8.00 11.96 -2.37
N PRO A 42 -8.84 10.94 -2.11
CA PRO A 42 -10.03 10.67 -2.91
C PRO A 42 -11.14 11.66 -2.59
N ILE A 43 -10.96 12.90 -3.07
CA ILE A 43 -11.90 14.02 -2.91
C ILE A 43 -13.06 13.97 -3.92
N GLN A 44 -13.07 12.98 -4.80
CA GLN A 44 -14.10 12.85 -5.82
C GLN A 44 -15.37 12.29 -5.19
N ASP A 45 -16.44 13.08 -5.21
CA ASP A 45 -17.71 12.67 -4.64
C ASP A 45 -18.21 11.36 -5.26
N ARG A 46 -18.62 10.43 -4.40
CA ARG A 46 -19.21 9.16 -4.84
C ARG A 46 -20.73 9.22 -4.94
N ASP A 47 -21.38 9.70 -3.88
CA ASP A 47 -22.83 9.63 -3.72
C ASP A 47 -23.50 11.01 -3.73
N ALA A 48 -22.97 11.97 -2.98
CA ALA A 48 -23.50 13.32 -2.87
C ALA A 48 -22.38 14.35 -2.94
N VAL A 49 -22.71 15.54 -3.46
CA VAL A 49 -21.77 16.65 -3.64
C VAL A 49 -21.17 17.08 -2.30
N GLY A 50 -19.86 17.19 -2.25
CA GLY A 50 -19.08 17.59 -1.08
C GLY A 50 -18.91 16.51 0.01
N GLN A 51 -19.30 15.26 -0.24
CA GLN A 51 -19.16 14.15 0.72
C GLN A 51 -17.90 13.31 0.49
N GLY A 52 -17.18 13.55 -0.60
CA GLY A 52 -16.01 12.80 -1.00
C GLY A 52 -16.30 11.34 -1.33
N PHE A 53 -15.27 10.52 -1.20
CA PHE A 53 -15.32 9.11 -1.52
C PHE A 53 -15.24 8.24 -0.27
N THR A 54 -16.08 7.22 -0.19
CA THR A 54 -15.94 6.12 0.78
C THR A 54 -16.22 4.80 0.08
N HIS A 55 -15.51 3.75 0.49
CA HIS A 55 -15.70 2.40 -0.02
C HIS A 55 -17.06 1.83 0.39
N LYS A 56 -17.62 0.96 -0.46
CA LYS A 56 -18.82 0.16 -0.19
C LYS A 56 -18.48 -1.32 -0.33
N VAL A 57 -19.24 -2.17 0.35
CA VAL A 57 -19.11 -3.63 0.19
C VAL A 57 -19.27 -4.02 -1.28
N GLY A 58 -18.39 -4.90 -1.77
CA GLY A 58 -18.31 -5.30 -3.17
C GLY A 58 -17.39 -4.44 -4.03
N ASP A 59 -16.90 -3.29 -3.53
CA ASP A 59 -15.91 -2.51 -4.26
C ASP A 59 -14.64 -3.33 -4.51
N ARG A 60 -14.15 -3.29 -5.75
CA ARG A 60 -12.88 -3.89 -6.13
C ARG A 60 -11.81 -2.81 -6.20
N VAL A 61 -10.84 -2.89 -5.29
CA VAL A 61 -9.71 -1.97 -5.20
C VAL A 61 -8.49 -2.63 -5.83
N VAL A 62 -7.89 -1.95 -6.79
CA VAL A 62 -6.77 -2.47 -7.57
C VAL A 62 -5.66 -1.43 -7.62
N ILE A 63 -4.47 -1.82 -7.19
CA ILE A 63 -3.25 -0.99 -7.25
C ILE A 63 -2.20 -1.79 -8.01
N SER A 64 -1.60 -1.21 -9.04
CA SER A 64 -0.62 -1.89 -9.89
C SER A 64 0.65 -1.08 -10.07
N GLU A 65 1.79 -1.77 -10.12
CA GLU A 65 3.08 -1.23 -10.51
C GLU A 65 3.74 -2.25 -11.45
N PRO A 66 4.20 -1.85 -12.66
CA PRO A 66 4.67 -2.79 -13.68
C PRO A 66 5.72 -3.82 -13.23
N THR A 67 6.62 -3.47 -12.32
CA THR A 67 7.70 -4.36 -11.84
C THR A 67 7.26 -5.24 -10.67
N LEU A 68 6.37 -4.75 -9.81
CA LEU A 68 5.89 -5.46 -8.62
C LEU A 68 4.62 -6.28 -8.85
N GLY A 69 3.86 -5.98 -9.90
CA GLY A 69 2.58 -6.62 -10.19
C GLY A 69 1.40 -5.82 -9.64
N ARG A 70 0.43 -6.52 -9.04
CA ARG A 70 -0.84 -5.91 -8.63
C ARG A 70 -1.28 -6.40 -7.27
N LEU A 71 -1.69 -5.45 -6.43
CA LEU A 71 -2.43 -5.69 -5.20
C LEU A 71 -3.92 -5.46 -5.49
N GLU A 72 -4.74 -6.43 -5.16
CA GLU A 72 -6.17 -6.41 -5.44
C GLU A 72 -6.95 -6.88 -4.22
N ASN A 73 -7.98 -6.14 -3.85
CA ASN A 73 -8.85 -6.49 -2.73
C ASN A 73 -10.31 -6.16 -3.05
N THR A 74 -11.21 -7.04 -2.64
CA THR A 74 -12.65 -6.77 -2.67
C THR A 74 -13.10 -6.37 -1.27
N VAL A 75 -13.75 -5.22 -1.14
CA VAL A 75 -14.24 -4.69 0.13
C VAL A 75 -15.35 -5.60 0.65
N ARG A 76 -15.14 -6.16 1.85
CA ARG A 76 -16.06 -7.05 2.55
C ARG A 76 -16.00 -6.75 4.06
N LEU A 77 -16.99 -7.25 4.79
CA LEU A 77 -16.97 -7.26 6.24
C LEU A 77 -15.86 -8.20 6.71
N SER A 78 -15.10 -7.80 7.73
CA SER A 78 -13.95 -8.57 8.23
C SER A 78 -14.35 -9.99 8.68
N THR A 79 -15.56 -10.16 9.19
CA THR A 79 -16.13 -11.45 9.62
C THR A 79 -16.47 -12.39 8.47
N GLU A 80 -16.52 -11.88 7.24
CA GLU A 80 -16.81 -12.67 6.03
C GLU A 80 -15.54 -12.92 5.17
N CYS A 81 -14.43 -12.26 5.51
CA CYS A 81 -13.16 -12.48 4.84
C CYS A 81 -12.58 -13.83 5.25
N PRO A 82 -11.91 -14.55 4.32
CA PRO A 82 -11.16 -15.74 4.68
C PRO A 82 -10.02 -15.38 5.65
N GLU A 83 -9.67 -16.34 6.50
CA GLU A 83 -8.50 -16.21 7.37
C GLU A 83 -7.22 -15.97 6.55
N TRP A 84 -6.32 -15.16 7.11
CA TRP A 84 -5.08 -14.82 6.42
C TRP A 84 -4.11 -15.99 6.45
N THR A 85 -3.73 -16.46 5.26
CA THR A 85 -2.70 -17.50 5.10
C THR A 85 -1.39 -16.96 4.50
N PHE A 86 -1.41 -15.70 4.05
CA PHE A 86 -0.27 -15.03 3.42
C PHE A 86 0.26 -13.90 4.32
N GLY A 87 1.35 -14.19 5.03
CA GLY A 87 2.03 -13.21 5.90
C GLY A 87 3.33 -12.67 5.31
N THR A 88 4.07 -11.88 6.10
CA THR A 88 5.32 -11.23 5.69
C THR A 88 6.35 -12.20 5.13
N SER A 89 6.55 -13.37 5.75
CA SER A 89 7.51 -14.36 5.24
C SER A 89 7.10 -14.93 3.88
N ALA A 90 5.80 -15.08 3.61
CA ALA A 90 5.29 -15.51 2.31
C ALA A 90 5.52 -14.42 1.25
N LEU A 91 5.33 -13.15 1.63
CA LEU A 91 5.66 -12.00 0.78
C LEU A 91 7.14 -11.99 0.40
N MET A 92 8.05 -12.09 1.37
CA MET A 92 9.50 -12.08 1.09
C MET A 92 9.91 -13.26 0.20
N LYS A 93 9.38 -14.47 0.46
CA LYS A 93 9.61 -15.64 -0.40
C LYS A 93 9.10 -15.42 -1.83
N ASN A 94 7.90 -14.85 -1.99
CA ASN A 94 7.34 -14.53 -3.30
C ASN A 94 8.24 -13.54 -4.07
N LEU A 95 8.72 -12.49 -3.42
CA LEU A 95 9.60 -11.49 -4.04
C LEU A 95 10.95 -12.12 -4.44
N ALA A 96 11.55 -12.93 -3.57
CA ALA A 96 12.80 -13.65 -3.87
C ALA A 96 12.65 -14.60 -5.07
N GLN A 97 11.57 -15.40 -5.12
CA GLN A 97 11.28 -16.31 -6.23
C GLN A 97 11.12 -15.59 -7.58
N ARG A 98 10.71 -14.31 -7.54
CA ARG A 98 10.54 -13.46 -8.72
C ARG A 98 11.79 -12.63 -9.06
N GLY A 99 12.90 -12.80 -8.32
CA GLY A 99 14.14 -12.05 -8.53
C GLY A 99 14.05 -10.57 -8.14
N LEU A 100 13.12 -10.20 -7.25
CA LEU A 100 12.90 -8.83 -6.80
C LEU A 100 13.61 -8.49 -5.48
N LEU A 101 14.24 -9.48 -4.85
CA LEU A 101 15.13 -9.31 -3.71
C LEU A 101 16.55 -9.69 -4.15
N SER A 102 17.53 -8.87 -3.75
CA SER A 102 18.96 -9.10 -3.94
C SER A 102 19.55 -9.97 -2.84
#